data_AF-A0A845L886-F1
#
_entry.id   AF-A0A845L886-F1
#
_cell.length_a   1.000
_cell.length_b   1.000
_cell.length_c   1.000
_cell.angle_alpha   90.00
_cell.angle_beta   90.00
_cell.angle_gamma   90.00
#
_symmetry.space_group_name_H-M   'P 1'
#
loop_
_entity.id
_entity.type
_entity.pdbx_description
1 polymer ?
#
loop_
_entity_poly.entity_id
_entity_poly.type
_entity_poly.pdbx_seq_one_letter_code
_entity_poly.pdbx_strand_id
1 'polypeptide(L)'
;MKKWVSLIALGAVLLMTPAAFAAEAAGTPPTAFSGEAEGINAPQTNAPQVKMTAEQRQAWKEALTPKLEQLKTLNQQIQDLHGQIKGQRESNQSLRQSLKGNLAKEQAQALRASVQSNGEAQKALSNDLKHLHEQVKAAQAALKAARQSGDLSAASAALDQVINLKQQILGKAPELLKAKQERYQILNGAQIQSAAPNPSSSLAPPAAASAQ
;
A
#
# COMPACT_ATOMS: atom_id res chain seq x y z
N MET A 1 -34.12 14.74 24.62
CA MET A 1 -34.10 16.04 23.90
C MET A 1 -32.64 16.35 23.62
N LYS A 2 -32.08 16.56 22.43
CA LYS A 2 -32.54 17.10 21.14
C LYS A 2 -31.86 16.32 19.99
N LYS A 3 -32.57 16.16 18.87
CA LYS A 3 -32.12 15.59 17.59
C LYS A 3 -31.47 16.69 16.73
N TRP A 4 -30.46 16.35 15.94
CA TRP A 4 -30.07 16.87 14.60
C TRP A 4 -29.17 15.75 14.02
N VAL A 5 -29.43 14.96 12.96
CA VAL A 5 -30.00 15.11 11.60
C VAL A 5 -29.37 16.23 10.78
N SER A 6 -28.69 15.79 9.71
CA SER A 6 -28.31 16.45 8.45
C SER A 6 -26.81 16.30 8.15
N LEU A 7 -26.35 16.02 6.93
CA LEU A 7 -27.00 15.75 5.65
C LEU A 7 -25.95 15.08 4.74
N ILE A 8 -26.45 14.27 3.82
CA ILE A 8 -25.76 13.63 2.72
C ILE A 8 -25.14 14.66 1.77
N ALA A 9 -23.89 14.42 1.34
CA ALA A 9 -23.37 14.94 0.08
C ALA A 9 -22.97 13.76 -0.81
N LEU A 10 -23.89 13.37 -1.70
CA LEU A 10 -23.60 12.59 -2.89
C LEU A 10 -22.68 13.45 -3.79
N GLY A 11 -21.43 13.06 -3.93
CA GLY A 11 -20.49 13.63 -4.90
C GLY A 11 -20.22 12.62 -6.01
N ALA A 12 -20.52 13.03 -7.24
CA ALA A 12 -20.67 12.18 -8.41
C ALA A 12 -19.47 11.28 -8.76
N VAL A 13 -19.78 10.01 -9.05
CA VAL A 13 -18.94 9.10 -9.81
C VAL A 13 -18.92 9.59 -11.25
N LEU A 14 -17.82 10.22 -11.68
CA LEU A 14 -17.58 10.45 -13.11
C LEU A 14 -17.13 9.12 -13.73
N LEU A 15 -18.08 8.42 -14.35
CA LEU A 15 -17.81 7.31 -15.26
C LEU A 15 -17.09 7.87 -16.49
N MET A 16 -15.76 7.80 -16.51
CA MET A 16 -14.98 7.95 -17.73
C MET A 16 -15.05 6.62 -18.48
N THR A 17 -15.91 6.59 -19.51
CA THR A 17 -15.98 5.59 -20.56
C THR A 17 -14.63 5.48 -21.29
N PRO A 18 -14.06 4.28 -21.51
CA PRO A 18 -13.00 4.11 -22.49
C PRO A 18 -13.61 4.22 -23.90
N ALA A 19 -13.12 5.18 -24.68
CA ALA A 19 -13.44 5.32 -26.10
C ALA A 19 -13.00 4.06 -26.85
N ALA A 20 -13.98 3.32 -27.39
CA ALA A 20 -13.74 2.31 -28.41
C ALA A 20 -13.50 3.03 -29.73
N PHE A 21 -12.31 2.86 -30.31
CA PHE A 21 -12.06 3.21 -31.71
C PHE A 21 -12.88 2.26 -32.60
N ALA A 22 -14.03 2.72 -33.06
CA ALA A 22 -14.73 2.13 -34.19
C ALA A 22 -14.01 2.57 -35.48
N ALA A 23 -13.44 1.61 -36.19
CA ALA A 23 -12.92 1.81 -37.53
C ALA A 23 -14.11 2.06 -38.47
N GLU A 24 -14.23 3.29 -38.95
CA GLU A 24 -15.17 3.65 -40.00
C GLU A 24 -14.52 3.37 -41.36
N ALA A 25 -14.89 2.26 -41.96
CA ALA A 25 -14.65 1.98 -43.37
C ALA A 25 -16.01 1.91 -44.07
N ALA A 26 -16.48 3.06 -44.56
CA ALA A 26 -17.59 3.11 -45.49
C ALA A 26 -17.12 2.56 -46.84
N GLY A 27 -17.78 1.49 -47.28
CA GLY A 27 -17.50 0.83 -48.53
C GLY A 27 -18.07 1.54 -49.75
N THR A 28 -17.46 1.25 -50.89
CA THR A 28 -18.09 1.23 -52.22
C THR A 28 -17.81 -0.15 -52.82
N PRO A 29 -18.81 -0.87 -53.38
CA PRO A 29 -18.58 -2.11 -54.11
C PRO A 29 -18.14 -1.79 -55.55
N PRO A 30 -17.42 -2.68 -56.27
CA PRO A 30 -18.16 -3.71 -56.99
C PRO A 30 -17.42 -5.04 -57.28
N THR A 31 -18.22 -5.99 -57.76
CA THR A 31 -17.87 -7.07 -58.70
C THR A 31 -17.21 -8.34 -58.16
N ALA A 32 -17.96 -9.44 -58.30
CA ALA A 32 -17.57 -10.82 -58.10
C ALA A 32 -16.45 -11.29 -59.04
N PHE A 33 -15.56 -12.14 -58.54
CA PHE A 33 -14.99 -13.26 -59.29
C PHE A 33 -14.61 -14.40 -58.34
N SER A 34 -15.03 -15.61 -58.73
CA SER A 34 -14.74 -16.89 -58.08
C SER A 34 -13.26 -17.25 -58.13
N GLY A 35 -12.75 -17.92 -57.09
CA GLY A 35 -11.44 -18.57 -57.10
C GLY A 35 -11.12 -19.25 -55.77
N GLU A 36 -10.91 -20.56 -55.85
CA GLU A 36 -10.58 -21.51 -54.78
C GLU A 36 -9.27 -21.23 -54.01
N ALA A 37 -9.19 -21.93 -52.86
CA ALA A 37 -8.00 -22.49 -52.21
C ALA A 37 -7.40 -21.75 -51.00
N GLU A 38 -7.40 -22.50 -49.88
CA GLU A 38 -6.39 -22.64 -48.83
C GLU A 38 -5.63 -21.41 -48.32
N GLY A 39 -5.69 -21.21 -47.00
CA GLY A 39 -4.64 -20.48 -46.30
C GLY A 39 -5.05 -19.93 -44.95
N ILE A 40 -4.70 -20.66 -43.90
CA ILE A 40 -4.69 -20.20 -42.52
C ILE A 40 -3.86 -18.91 -42.44
N ASN A 41 -4.47 -17.77 -42.15
CA ASN A 41 -3.75 -16.57 -41.73
C ASN A 41 -4.45 -15.92 -40.54
N ALA A 42 -3.95 -16.26 -39.35
CA ALA A 42 -4.17 -15.46 -38.17
C ALA A 42 -3.58 -14.06 -38.42
N PRO A 43 -4.27 -12.97 -38.08
CA PRO A 43 -3.68 -11.64 -38.17
C PRO A 43 -2.54 -11.55 -37.13
N GLN A 44 -1.30 -11.66 -37.61
CA GLN A 44 -0.13 -11.22 -36.85
C GLN A 44 -0.28 -9.72 -36.59
N THR A 45 -0.64 -9.37 -35.36
CA THR A 45 -0.55 -8.00 -34.84
C THR A 45 0.92 -7.63 -34.64
N ASN A 46 1.66 -7.45 -35.74
CA ASN A 46 2.94 -6.76 -35.72
C ASN A 46 2.65 -5.26 -35.64
N ALA A 47 2.35 -4.77 -34.43
CA ALA A 47 2.32 -3.34 -34.17
C ALA A 47 3.70 -2.75 -34.52
N PRO A 48 3.78 -1.70 -35.36
CA PRO A 48 5.06 -1.13 -35.76
C PRO A 48 5.77 -0.59 -34.51
N GLN A 49 6.94 -1.16 -34.19
CA GLN A 49 7.83 -0.56 -33.21
C GLN A 49 8.40 0.71 -33.82
N VAL A 50 7.77 1.86 -33.54
CA VAL A 50 8.27 3.16 -33.93
C VAL A 50 9.61 3.37 -33.24
N LYS A 51 10.70 3.17 -33.98
CA LYS A 51 12.05 3.47 -33.51
C LYS A 51 12.17 5.00 -33.40
N MET A 52 12.00 5.54 -32.19
CA MET A 52 12.28 6.96 -31.93
C MET A 52 13.68 7.33 -32.40
N THR A 53 13.82 8.50 -33.02
CA THR A 53 15.13 9.08 -33.37
C THR A 53 15.93 9.40 -32.10
N ALA A 54 17.23 9.62 -32.23
CA ALA A 54 18.08 9.97 -31.09
C ALA A 54 17.62 11.29 -30.43
N GLU A 55 17.28 12.28 -31.23
CA GLU A 55 16.77 13.60 -30.81
C GLU A 55 15.42 13.48 -30.09
N GLN A 56 14.50 12.67 -30.63
CA GLN A 56 13.23 12.41 -29.99
C GLN A 56 13.41 11.75 -28.62
N ARG A 57 14.31 10.76 -28.49
CA ARG A 57 14.63 10.15 -27.18
C ARG A 57 15.25 11.14 -26.20
N GLN A 58 16.05 12.08 -26.69
CA GLN A 58 16.67 13.10 -25.86
C GLN A 58 15.60 14.06 -25.30
N ALA A 59 14.76 14.62 -26.17
CA ALA A 59 13.63 15.45 -25.76
C ALA A 59 12.67 14.71 -24.80
N TRP A 60 12.45 13.41 -25.05
CA TRP A 60 11.63 12.55 -24.20
C TRP A 60 12.22 12.37 -22.81
N LYS A 61 13.54 12.16 -22.71
CA LYS A 61 14.24 12.10 -21.43
C LYS A 61 14.15 13.43 -20.70
N GLU A 62 14.44 14.53 -21.37
CA GLU A 62 14.39 15.86 -20.78
C GLU A 62 13.00 16.19 -20.24
N ALA A 63 11.94 15.89 -21.01
CA ALA A 63 10.55 16.09 -20.59
C ALA A 63 10.15 15.28 -19.34
N LEU A 64 10.71 14.08 -19.15
CA LEU A 64 10.35 13.19 -18.05
C LEU A 64 11.32 13.22 -16.86
N THR A 65 12.51 13.80 -17.03
CA THR A 65 13.54 13.94 -15.99
C THR A 65 12.99 14.39 -14.64
N PRO A 66 12.22 15.50 -14.53
CA PRO A 66 11.74 15.96 -13.22
C PRO A 66 10.85 14.92 -12.51
N LYS A 67 9.99 14.22 -13.26
CA LYS A 67 9.12 13.16 -12.72
C LYS A 67 9.93 11.93 -12.28
N LEU A 68 11.01 11.61 -13.00
CA LEU A 68 11.90 10.50 -12.65
C LEU A 68 12.70 10.80 -11.37
N GLU A 69 13.20 12.02 -11.21
CA GLU A 69 13.86 12.44 -9.96
C GLU A 69 12.89 12.41 -8.78
N GLN A 70 11.67 12.94 -8.95
CA GLN A 70 10.63 12.83 -7.94
C GLN A 70 10.36 11.37 -7.54
N LEU A 71 10.27 10.46 -8.52
CA LEU A 71 10.09 9.03 -8.23
C LEU A 71 11.25 8.42 -7.45
N LYS A 72 12.50 8.83 -7.70
CA LYS A 72 13.66 8.36 -6.91
C LYS A 72 13.50 8.76 -5.45
N THR A 73 13.17 10.02 -5.18
CA THR A 73 12.92 10.50 -3.81
C THR A 73 11.78 9.73 -3.13
N LEU A 74 10.65 9.55 -3.82
CA LEU A 74 9.51 8.79 -3.30
C LEU A 74 9.89 7.32 -3.02
N ASN A 75 10.67 6.69 -3.90
CA ASN A 75 11.15 5.33 -3.70
C ASN A 75 12.01 5.20 -2.45
N GLN A 76 12.94 6.13 -2.25
CA GLN A 76 13.81 6.13 -1.07
C GLN A 76 12.98 6.26 0.21
N GLN A 77 12.04 7.22 0.26
CA GLN A 77 11.17 7.41 1.42
C GLN A 77 10.32 6.16 1.73
N ILE A 78 9.76 5.52 0.71
CA ILE A 78 8.99 4.26 0.88
C ILE A 78 9.90 3.14 1.38
N GLN A 79 11.12 3.03 0.87
CA GLN A 79 12.09 2.03 1.29
C GLN A 79 12.47 2.22 2.77
N ASP A 80 12.73 3.45 3.19
CA ASP A 80 13.05 3.78 4.59
C ASP A 80 11.87 3.41 5.52
N LEU A 81 10.64 3.76 5.14
CA LEU A 81 9.43 3.41 5.89
C LEU A 81 9.22 1.89 5.97
N HIS A 82 9.45 1.15 4.88
CA HIS A 82 9.41 -0.31 4.90
C HIS A 82 10.45 -0.90 5.87
N GLY A 83 11.65 -0.33 5.91
CA GLY A 83 12.68 -0.69 6.88
C GLY A 83 12.19 -0.50 8.33
N GLN A 84 11.62 0.66 8.63
CA GLN A 84 11.07 0.96 9.96
C GLN A 84 9.90 0.01 10.34
N ILE A 85 8.97 -0.22 9.42
CA ILE A 85 7.83 -1.14 9.62
C ILE A 85 8.32 -2.57 9.90
N LYS A 86 9.36 -3.02 9.20
CA LYS A 86 9.98 -4.33 9.41
C LYS A 86 10.62 -4.42 10.79
N GLY A 87 11.47 -3.46 11.16
CA GLY A 87 12.09 -3.40 12.49
C GLY A 87 11.03 -3.40 13.61
N GLN A 88 9.99 -2.57 13.47
CA GLN A 88 8.91 -2.53 14.45
C GLN A 88 8.14 -3.86 14.55
N ARG A 89 7.98 -4.60 13.44
CA ARG A 89 7.36 -5.94 13.45
C ARG A 89 8.21 -6.92 14.26
N GLU A 90 9.52 -6.91 14.06
CA GLU A 90 10.47 -7.77 14.78
C GLU A 90 10.49 -7.45 16.28
N SER A 91 10.53 -6.17 16.67
CA SER A 91 10.44 -5.76 18.08
C SER A 91 9.13 -6.21 18.73
N ASN A 92 8.00 -6.04 18.05
CA ASN A 92 6.70 -6.54 18.53
C ASN A 92 6.67 -8.06 18.67
N GLN A 93 7.32 -8.79 17.77
CA GLN A 93 7.39 -10.24 17.82
C GLN A 93 8.23 -10.71 19.02
N SER A 94 9.38 -10.08 19.25
CA SER A 94 10.24 -10.35 20.41
C SER A 94 9.50 -10.11 21.74
N LEU A 95 8.84 -8.96 21.90
CA LEU A 95 8.03 -8.67 23.10
C LEU A 95 6.89 -9.68 23.32
N ARG A 96 6.21 -10.09 22.24
CA ARG A 96 5.17 -11.13 22.35
C ARG A 96 5.71 -12.45 22.83
N GLN A 97 6.93 -12.80 22.42
CA GLN A 97 7.59 -14.02 22.87
C GLN A 97 8.02 -13.91 24.33
N SER A 98 8.55 -12.76 24.77
CA SER A 98 8.94 -12.56 26.18
C SER A 98 7.76 -12.56 27.15
N LEU A 99 6.56 -12.16 26.70
CA LEU A 99 5.34 -12.20 27.50
C LEU A 99 4.69 -13.58 27.56
N LYS A 100 5.07 -14.51 26.68
CA LYS A 100 4.41 -15.80 26.56
C LYS A 100 4.69 -16.65 27.80
N GLY A 101 3.65 -16.91 28.58
CA GLY A 101 3.74 -17.71 29.82
C GLY A 101 4.05 -16.91 31.10
N ASN A 102 4.33 -15.60 30.97
CA ASN A 102 4.71 -14.74 32.09
C ASN A 102 3.57 -13.84 32.61
N LEU A 103 2.36 -14.01 32.07
CA LEU A 103 1.19 -13.20 32.42
C LEU A 103 0.15 -14.04 33.15
N ALA A 104 -0.45 -13.47 34.21
CA ALA A 104 -1.64 -14.03 34.84
C ALA A 104 -2.80 -14.09 33.83
N LYS A 105 -3.75 -15.02 34.01
CA LYS A 105 -4.86 -15.25 33.04
C LYS A 105 -5.67 -13.99 32.75
N GLU A 106 -6.00 -13.21 33.79
CA GLU A 106 -6.76 -11.96 33.68
C GLU A 106 -5.98 -10.88 32.91
N GLN A 107 -4.69 -10.70 33.22
CA GLN A 107 -3.81 -9.78 32.50
C GLN A 107 -3.65 -10.18 31.03
N ALA A 108 -3.51 -11.48 30.75
CA ALA A 108 -3.43 -12.01 29.40
C ALA A 108 -4.72 -11.78 28.60
N GLN A 109 -5.89 -11.86 29.25
CA GLN A 109 -7.18 -11.61 28.61
C GLN A 109 -7.35 -10.12 28.27
N ALA A 110 -7.05 -9.22 29.20
CA ALA A 110 -7.09 -7.77 28.96
C ALA A 110 -6.10 -7.36 27.85
N LEU A 111 -4.88 -7.92 27.86
CA LEU A 111 -3.89 -7.69 26.83
C LEU A 111 -4.32 -8.22 25.45
N ARG A 112 -4.99 -9.38 25.40
CA ARG A 112 -5.52 -9.90 24.13
C ARG A 112 -6.54 -8.94 23.51
N ALA A 113 -7.47 -8.42 24.32
CA ALA A 113 -8.47 -7.48 23.83
C ALA A 113 -7.84 -6.20 23.28
N SER A 114 -6.88 -5.60 24.00
CA SER A 114 -6.21 -4.37 23.55
C SER A 114 -5.38 -4.58 22.28
N VAL A 115 -4.72 -5.73 22.16
CA VAL A 115 -3.89 -6.06 21.00
C VAL A 115 -4.72 -6.50 19.79
N GLN A 116 -5.94 -7.01 19.99
CA GLN A 116 -6.81 -7.47 18.91
C GLN A 116 -7.30 -6.30 18.04
N SER A 117 -7.88 -5.27 18.64
CA SER A 117 -8.38 -4.08 17.91
C SER A 117 -7.27 -3.42 17.08
N ASN A 118 -6.08 -3.25 17.68
CA ASN A 118 -4.91 -2.73 16.96
C ASN A 118 -4.43 -3.71 15.86
N GLY A 119 -4.54 -5.02 16.07
CA GLY A 119 -4.22 -6.04 15.08
C GLY A 119 -5.09 -5.99 13.83
N GLU A 120 -6.39 -5.70 14.00
CA GLU A 120 -7.34 -5.52 12.90
C GLU A 120 -7.01 -4.27 12.09
N ALA A 121 -6.72 -3.14 12.75
CA ALA A 121 -6.26 -1.91 12.09
C ALA A 121 -4.97 -2.13 11.27
N GLN A 122 -3.97 -2.82 11.85
CA GLN A 122 -2.74 -3.17 11.12
C GLN A 122 -3.01 -4.07 9.89
N LYS A 123 -3.97 -4.99 9.98
CA LYS A 123 -4.33 -5.88 8.88
C LYS A 123 -4.99 -5.10 7.73
N ALA A 124 -5.92 -4.20 8.05
CA ALA A 124 -6.57 -3.34 7.07
C ALA A 124 -5.52 -2.48 6.34
N LEU A 125 -4.66 -1.77 7.08
CA LEU A 125 -3.59 -0.94 6.50
C LEU A 125 -2.59 -1.74 5.66
N SER A 126 -2.24 -2.96 6.09
CA SER A 126 -1.36 -3.84 5.31
C SER A 126 -2.02 -4.29 4.00
N ASN A 127 -3.33 -4.53 3.99
CA ASN A 127 -4.06 -4.91 2.79
C ASN A 127 -4.15 -3.73 1.82
N ASP A 128 -4.45 -2.53 2.32
CA ASP A 128 -4.46 -1.30 1.52
C ASP A 128 -3.10 -1.06 0.84
N LEU A 129 -2.00 -1.17 1.61
CA LEU A 129 -0.65 -1.02 1.07
C LEU A 129 -0.33 -2.08 0.02
N LYS A 130 -0.75 -3.33 0.24
CA LYS A 130 -0.57 -4.39 -0.76
C LYS A 130 -1.29 -4.04 -2.06
N HIS A 131 -2.54 -3.59 -1.97
CA HIS A 131 -3.32 -3.19 -3.13
C HIS A 131 -2.69 -2.00 -3.87
N LEU A 132 -2.20 -0.99 -3.14
CA LEU A 132 -1.47 0.14 -3.74
C LEU A 132 -0.20 -0.31 -4.46
N HIS A 133 0.57 -1.25 -3.90
CA HIS A 133 1.76 -1.80 -4.57
C HIS A 133 1.40 -2.56 -5.86
N GLU A 134 0.28 -3.30 -5.86
CA GLU A 134 -0.23 -3.96 -7.07
C GLU A 134 -0.62 -2.93 -8.14
N GLN A 135 -1.27 -1.83 -7.75
CA GLN A 135 -1.58 -0.72 -8.67
C GLN A 135 -0.31 -0.04 -9.19
N VAL A 136 0.71 0.17 -8.35
CA VAL A 136 2.02 0.72 -8.79
C VAL A 136 2.65 -0.19 -9.84
N LYS A 137 2.62 -1.51 -9.62
CA LYS A 137 3.16 -2.49 -10.57
C LYS A 137 2.43 -2.43 -11.92
N ALA A 138 1.10 -2.28 -11.90
CA ALA A 138 0.31 -2.11 -13.12
C ALA A 138 0.65 -0.80 -13.86
N ALA A 139 0.75 0.33 -13.14
CA ALA A 139 1.13 1.62 -13.72
C ALA A 139 2.57 1.62 -14.29
N GLN A 140 3.49 0.90 -13.64
CA GLN A 140 4.84 0.68 -14.17
C GLN A 140 4.85 -0.15 -15.46
N ALA A 141 3.98 -1.16 -15.56
CA ALA A 141 3.82 -1.92 -16.79
C ALA A 141 3.28 -1.04 -17.93
N ALA A 142 2.29 -0.18 -17.64
CA ALA A 142 1.78 0.81 -18.61
C ALA A 142 2.88 1.80 -19.06
N LEU A 143 3.69 2.30 -18.12
CA LEU A 143 4.85 3.15 -18.42
C LEU A 143 5.85 2.43 -19.34
N LYS A 144 6.13 1.15 -19.08
CA LYS A 144 7.03 0.36 -19.92
C LYS A 144 6.47 0.20 -21.33
N ALA A 145 5.17 -0.06 -21.46
CA ALA A 145 4.51 -0.17 -22.76
C ALA A 145 4.56 1.17 -23.53
N ALA A 146 4.24 2.29 -22.88
CA ALA A 146 4.30 3.62 -23.48
C ALA A 146 5.72 4.01 -23.95
N ARG A 147 6.75 3.59 -23.19
CA ARG A 147 8.15 3.74 -23.60
C ARG A 147 8.48 2.95 -24.87
N GLN A 148 7.94 1.74 -24.99
CA GLN A 148 8.18 0.87 -26.13
C GLN A 148 7.48 1.36 -27.39
N SER A 149 6.31 2.00 -27.26
CA SER A 149 5.59 2.63 -28.37
C SER A 149 6.09 4.03 -28.73
N GLY A 150 6.96 4.64 -27.91
CA GLY A 150 7.43 6.02 -28.11
C GLY A 150 6.37 7.08 -27.76
N ASP A 151 5.28 6.70 -27.10
CA ASP A 151 4.18 7.59 -26.74
C ASP A 151 4.54 8.41 -25.49
N LEU A 152 4.94 9.67 -25.70
CA LEU A 152 5.28 10.60 -24.62
C LEU A 152 4.08 10.92 -23.73
N SER A 153 2.89 11.06 -24.31
CA SER A 153 1.68 11.41 -23.58
C SER A 153 1.30 10.28 -22.63
N ALA A 154 1.23 9.04 -23.16
CA ALA A 154 0.92 7.86 -22.35
C ALA A 154 1.97 7.60 -21.26
N ALA A 155 3.25 7.82 -21.54
CA ALA A 155 4.29 7.65 -20.53
C ALA A 155 4.26 8.72 -19.45
N SER A 156 3.99 9.97 -19.82
CA SER A 156 3.81 11.07 -18.86
C SER A 156 2.64 10.78 -17.93
N ALA A 157 1.49 10.34 -18.48
CA ALA A 157 0.31 9.96 -17.71
C ALA A 157 0.58 8.75 -16.79
N ALA A 158 1.28 7.73 -17.28
CA ALA A 158 1.66 6.58 -16.47
C ALA A 158 2.63 6.96 -15.34
N LEU A 159 3.55 7.90 -15.58
CA LEU A 159 4.43 8.44 -14.53
C LEU A 159 3.64 9.19 -13.47
N ASP A 160 2.67 10.03 -13.85
CA ASP A 160 1.80 10.74 -12.90
C ASP A 160 1.01 9.75 -12.05
N GLN A 161 0.52 8.67 -12.65
CA GLN A 161 -0.15 7.61 -11.91
C GLN A 161 0.78 6.93 -10.91
N VAL A 162 2.02 6.60 -11.29
CA VAL A 162 3.00 6.01 -10.37
C VAL A 162 3.33 6.98 -9.23
N ILE A 163 3.52 8.27 -9.52
CA ILE A 163 3.80 9.31 -8.52
C ILE A 163 2.64 9.40 -7.52
N ASN A 164 1.40 9.53 -8.00
CA ASN A 164 0.21 9.62 -7.16
C ASN A 164 0.06 8.39 -6.26
N LEU A 165 0.21 7.19 -6.81
CA LEU A 165 0.13 5.95 -6.03
C LEU A 165 1.23 5.86 -4.97
N LYS A 166 2.45 6.31 -5.27
CA LYS A 166 3.54 6.37 -4.29
C LYS A 166 3.27 7.39 -3.19
N GLN A 167 2.67 8.54 -3.52
CA GLN A 167 2.23 9.51 -2.50
C GLN A 167 1.16 8.91 -1.58
N GLN A 168 0.22 8.14 -2.12
CA GLN A 168 -0.76 7.41 -1.29
C GLN A 168 -0.09 6.38 -0.37
N ILE A 169 0.93 5.66 -0.86
CA ILE A 169 1.74 4.77 -0.02
C ILE A 169 2.43 5.56 1.10
N LEU A 170 2.99 6.73 0.80
CA LEU A 170 3.60 7.62 1.80
C LEU A 170 2.59 8.19 2.80
N GLY A 171 1.31 8.29 2.45
CA GLY A 171 0.24 8.62 3.39
C GLY A 171 -0.06 7.46 4.35
N LYS A 172 -0.21 6.23 3.83
CA LYS A 172 -0.65 5.06 4.61
C LYS A 172 0.46 4.32 5.37
N ALA A 173 1.68 4.31 4.85
CA ALA A 173 2.78 3.59 5.50
C ALA A 173 3.12 4.16 6.91
N PRO A 174 3.13 5.48 7.15
CA PRO A 174 3.26 6.04 8.49
C PRO A 174 2.13 5.64 9.44
N GLU A 175 0.89 5.53 8.96
CA GLU A 175 -0.24 5.04 9.78
C GLU A 175 -0.01 3.59 10.23
N LEU A 176 0.48 2.72 9.34
CA LEU A 176 0.83 1.35 9.69
C LEU A 176 1.99 1.31 10.69
N LEU A 177 3.00 2.16 10.52
CA LEU A 177 4.11 2.26 11.45
C LEU A 177 3.63 2.69 12.84
N LYS A 178 2.80 3.73 12.92
CA LYS A 178 2.19 4.21 14.17
C LYS A 178 1.38 3.11 14.85
N ALA A 179 0.51 2.41 14.11
CA ALA A 179 -0.25 1.29 14.66
C ALA A 179 0.64 0.16 15.20
N LYS A 180 1.83 -0.06 14.61
CA LYS A 180 2.82 -1.01 15.13
C LYS A 180 3.56 -0.50 16.36
N GLN A 181 3.82 0.81 16.44
CA GLN A 181 4.41 1.44 17.63
C GLN A 181 3.43 1.39 18.81
N GLU A 182 2.16 1.70 18.60
CA GLU A 182 1.11 1.58 19.61
C GLU A 182 1.03 0.15 20.17
N ARG A 183 1.07 -0.85 19.29
CA ARG A 183 1.12 -2.25 19.71
C ARG A 183 2.33 -2.56 20.59
N TYR A 184 3.50 -2.01 20.24
CA TYR A 184 4.70 -2.18 21.03
C TYR A 184 4.53 -1.56 22.41
N GLN A 185 3.94 -0.37 22.52
CA GLN A 185 3.66 0.26 23.82
C GLN A 185 2.71 -0.57 24.67
N ILE A 186 1.65 -1.13 24.07
CA ILE A 186 0.72 -2.03 24.76
C ILE A 186 1.45 -3.27 25.31
N LEU A 187 2.30 -3.91 24.49
CA LEU A 187 3.06 -5.09 24.90
C LEU A 187 4.12 -4.75 25.96
N ASN A 188 4.85 -3.66 25.78
CA ASN A 188 5.88 -3.23 26.72
C ASN A 188 5.28 -2.88 28.08
N GLY A 189 4.12 -2.20 28.10
CA GLY A 189 3.37 -1.92 29.33
C GLY A 189 2.99 -3.19 30.09
N ALA A 190 2.54 -4.23 29.38
CA ALA A 190 2.25 -5.53 30.00
C ALA A 190 3.51 -6.23 30.54
N GLN A 191 4.65 -6.06 29.88
CA GLN A 191 5.91 -6.65 30.34
C GLN A 191 6.37 -6.03 31.66
N ILE A 192 6.30 -4.69 31.76
CA ILE A 192 6.63 -3.96 32.98
C ILE A 192 5.71 -4.39 34.13
N GLN A 193 4.41 -4.53 33.87
CA GLN A 193 3.44 -5.00 34.87
C GLN A 193 3.69 -6.43 35.34
N SER A 194 4.15 -7.32 34.44
CA SER A 194 4.51 -8.70 34.81
C SER A 194 5.80 -8.81 35.65
N ALA A 195 6.65 -7.78 35.62
CA ALA A 195 7.93 -7.76 36.33
C ALA A 195 7.87 -7.07 37.71
N ALA A 196 6.74 -6.44 38.07
CA ALA A 196 6.60 -5.78 39.35
C ALA A 196 6.51 -6.81 40.50
N PRO A 197 7.33 -6.68 41.56
CA PRO A 197 7.23 -7.55 42.73
C PRO A 197 5.89 -7.32 43.44
N ASN A 198 5.21 -8.41 43.82
CA ASN A 198 4.00 -8.35 44.63
C ASN A 198 4.28 -7.56 45.92
N PRO A 199 3.59 -6.44 46.21
CA PRO A 199 3.81 -5.66 47.44
C PRO A 199 3.25 -6.33 48.72
N SER A 200 2.94 -7.63 48.70
CA SER A 200 2.15 -8.29 49.76
C SER A 200 2.96 -8.98 50.88
N SER A 201 4.28 -8.84 50.97
CA SER A 201 5.11 -9.55 51.97
C SER A 201 5.76 -8.66 53.04
N SER A 202 5.17 -7.51 53.37
CA SER A 202 5.68 -6.65 54.46
C SER A 202 4.55 -6.10 55.33
N LEU A 203 3.96 -6.94 56.17
CA LEU A 203 3.26 -6.46 57.38
C LEU A 203 3.31 -7.55 58.47
N ALA A 204 4.51 -7.86 58.94
CA ALA A 204 4.67 -8.47 60.26
C ALA A 204 4.84 -7.32 61.27
N PRO A 205 3.86 -7.04 62.14
CA PRO A 205 4.05 -6.09 63.22
C PRO A 205 5.11 -6.63 64.19
N PRO A 206 6.09 -5.83 64.65
CA PRO A 206 6.98 -6.26 65.72
C PRO A 206 6.14 -6.47 66.98
N ALA A 207 6.18 -7.69 67.50
CA ALA A 207 5.59 -8.04 68.78
C ALA A 207 6.14 -7.10 69.86
N ALA A 208 5.27 -6.29 70.44
CA ALA A 208 5.58 -5.50 71.63
C ALA A 208 5.88 -6.47 72.78
N ALA A 209 7.15 -6.55 73.17
CA ALA A 209 7.57 -7.22 74.38
C ALA A 209 7.11 -6.39 75.59
N SER A 210 6.09 -6.89 76.29
CA SER A 210 5.72 -6.45 77.63
C SER A 210 6.78 -6.91 78.63
N ALA A 211 7.42 -5.97 79.31
CA ALA A 211 8.16 -6.21 80.54
C ALA A 211 7.76 -5.16 81.58
N GLN A 212 6.94 -5.58 82.54
CA GLN A 212 6.83 -5.03 83.89
C GLN A 212 6.72 -6.21 84.85
#